data_AF-A0A4P5SHC6-F1
#
_entry.id   AF-A0A4P5SHC6-F1
#
_cell.length_a   1.000
_cell.length_b   1.000
_cell.length_c   1.000
_cell.angle_alpha   90.00
_cell.angle_beta   90.00
_cell.angle_gamma   90.00
#
_symmetry.space_group_name_H-M   'P 1'
#
loop_
_entity.id
_entity.type
_entity.pdbx_description
1 polymer ?
#
loop_
_entity_poly.entity_id
_entity_poly.type
_entity_poly.pdbx_seq_one_letter_code
_entity_poly.pdbx_strand_id
1 'polypeptide(L)'
;MAAKGDLGFENPKICIQVKSGSAVGIDILDRLSGTIKKVKADFGLLVSWEGFKGSIKEEKKNEFFAIRLWEQKELVEEFLKHYHKLDEEIKSEIPLKQILIYF
;
A
#
# COMPACT_ATOMS: atom_id res chain seq x y z
N MET A 1 -21.47 -26.47 -11.95
CA MET A 1 -20.45 -25.53 -12.45
C MET A 1 -19.65 -25.06 -11.24
N ALA A 2 -18.37 -25.43 -11.19
CA ALA A 2 -17.51 -25.22 -10.02
C ALA A 2 -17.31 -23.72 -9.76
N ALA A 3 -17.29 -23.36 -8.47
CA ALA A 3 -17.09 -22.00 -8.00
C ALA A 3 -15.84 -21.38 -8.63
N LYS A 4 -16.05 -20.19 -9.18
CA LYS A 4 -15.05 -19.35 -9.83
C LYS A 4 -14.06 -18.86 -8.76
N GLY A 5 -12.92 -19.54 -8.63
CA GLY A 5 -11.64 -18.95 -8.22
C GLY A 5 -11.51 -18.38 -6.80
N ASP A 6 -11.77 -19.17 -5.76
CA ASP A 6 -11.65 -18.77 -4.34
C ASP A 6 -10.19 -18.60 -3.82
N LEU A 7 -9.19 -18.56 -4.71
CA LEU A 7 -7.77 -18.64 -4.33
C LEU A 7 -6.96 -17.36 -4.58
N GLY A 8 -7.58 -16.29 -5.10
CA GLY A 8 -6.89 -15.01 -5.31
C GLY A 8 -5.71 -15.06 -6.29
N PHE A 9 -5.64 -16.10 -7.13
CA PHE A 9 -4.60 -16.27 -8.16
C PHE A 9 -4.94 -15.56 -9.49
N GLU A 10 -6.07 -14.86 -9.53
CA GLU A 10 -6.46 -14.03 -10.66
C GLU A 10 -5.76 -12.67 -10.60
N ASN A 11 -5.29 -12.20 -11.76
CA ASN A 11 -4.66 -10.90 -11.88
C ASN A 11 -5.72 -9.81 -11.67
N PRO A 12 -5.35 -8.64 -11.09
CA PRO A 12 -3.99 -8.22 -10.77
C PRO A 12 -3.47 -8.77 -9.42
N LYS A 13 -2.25 -9.34 -9.44
CA LYS A 13 -1.52 -9.71 -8.23
C LYS A 13 -0.73 -8.52 -7.71
N ILE A 14 -0.92 -8.17 -6.44
CA ILE A 14 -0.29 -7.01 -5.80
C ILE A 14 0.61 -7.47 -4.66
N CYS A 15 1.88 -7.08 -4.69
CA CYS A 15 2.79 -7.23 -3.56
C CYS A 15 2.76 -5.98 -2.69
N ILE A 16 2.45 -6.15 -1.40
CA ILE A 16 2.42 -5.03 -0.45
C ILE A 16 3.54 -5.23 0.56
N GLN A 17 4.31 -4.17 0.80
CA GLN A 17 5.32 -4.14 1.85
C GLN A 17 5.10 -2.91 2.74
N VAL A 18 4.96 -3.15 4.04
CA VAL A 18 4.79 -2.09 5.05
C VAL A 18 6.04 -2.00 5.90
N LYS A 19 6.55 -0.78 6.11
CA LYS A 19 7.67 -0.50 7.01
C LYS A 19 7.28 0.56 8.04
N SER A 20 7.57 0.26 9.30
CA SER A 20 7.40 1.14 10.45
C SER A 20 8.72 1.17 11.24
N GLY A 21 9.19 2.35 11.61
CA GLY A 21 10.36 2.55 12.49
C GLY A 21 11.63 3.14 11.87
N SER A 22 11.69 3.36 10.55
CA SER A 22 12.76 4.14 9.91
C SER A 22 12.37 4.55 8.49
N ALA A 23 12.90 5.69 8.04
CA ALA A 23 12.76 6.15 6.65
C ALA A 23 13.26 5.09 5.66
N VAL A 24 12.42 4.74 4.71
CA VAL A 24 12.68 3.70 3.72
C VAL A 24 13.69 4.21 2.69
N GLY A 25 14.70 3.39 2.38
CA GLY A 25 15.79 3.66 1.43
C GLY A 25 15.70 2.82 0.16
N ILE A 26 16.50 3.15 -0.86
CA ILE A 26 16.46 2.55 -2.20
C ILE A 26 16.61 1.02 -2.18
N ASP A 27 17.40 0.47 -1.25
CA ASP A 27 17.58 -0.97 -1.04
C ASP A 27 16.25 -1.71 -0.85
N ILE A 28 15.32 -1.13 -0.11
CA ILE A 28 14.01 -1.75 0.15
C ILE A 28 13.15 -1.71 -1.11
N LEU A 29 13.24 -0.64 -1.91
CA LEU A 29 12.53 -0.53 -3.18
C LEU A 29 13.03 -1.56 -4.19
N ASP A 30 14.35 -1.71 -4.33
CA ASP A 30 14.96 -2.70 -5.22
C ASP A 30 14.59 -4.13 -4.79
N ARG A 31 14.64 -4.42 -3.49
CA ARG A 31 14.20 -5.70 -2.93
C ARG A 31 12.73 -5.99 -3.23
N LEU A 32 11.85 -4.98 -3.16
CA LEU A 32 10.45 -5.13 -3.52
C LEU A 32 10.29 -5.38 -5.02
N SER A 33 11.01 -4.64 -5.87
CA SER A 33 11.04 -4.84 -7.33
C SER A 33 11.46 -6.27 -7.68
N GLY A 34 12.52 -6.79 -7.05
CA GLY A 34 12.96 -8.17 -7.19
C GLY A 34 11.90 -9.18 -6.72
N THR A 35 11.18 -8.87 -5.65
CA THR A 35 10.10 -9.73 -5.13
C THR A 35 8.92 -9.79 -6.10
N ILE A 36 8.49 -8.65 -6.65
CA ILE A 36 7.41 -8.57 -7.65
C ILE A 36 7.75 -9.43 -8.87
N LYS A 37 8.97 -9.30 -9.39
CA LYS A 37 9.46 -10.12 -10.51
C LYS A 37 9.48 -11.61 -10.14
N LYS A 38 9.97 -11.96 -8.95
CA LYS A 38 10.07 -13.35 -8.46
C LYS A 38 8.70 -14.01 -8.33
N VAL A 39 7.71 -13.31 -7.77
CA VAL A 39 6.35 -13.85 -7.57
C VAL A 39 5.44 -13.64 -8.78
N LYS A 40 5.94 -13.01 -9.85
CA LYS A 40 5.19 -12.62 -11.04
C LYS A 40 3.93 -11.83 -10.66
N ALA A 41 4.09 -10.82 -9.80
CA ALA A 41 3.04 -9.87 -9.47
C ALA A 41 3.01 -8.75 -10.53
N ASP A 42 1.83 -8.20 -10.77
CA ASP A 42 1.62 -7.13 -11.74
C ASP A 42 2.03 -5.77 -11.13
N PHE A 43 1.80 -5.60 -9.83
CA PHE A 43 2.03 -4.33 -9.14
C PHE A 43 2.65 -4.50 -7.75
N GLY A 44 3.28 -3.43 -7.28
CA GLY A 44 3.82 -3.27 -5.94
C GLY A 44 3.25 -2.06 -5.22
N LEU A 45 3.05 -2.19 -3.92
CA LEU A 45 2.76 -1.08 -3.03
C LEU A 45 3.76 -1.10 -1.87
N LEU A 46 4.58 -0.06 -1.77
CA LEU A 46 5.48 0.14 -0.64
C LEU A 46 4.90 1.23 0.26
N VAL A 47 4.63 0.90 1.52
CA VAL A 47 4.06 1.80 2.52
C VAL A 47 5.10 2.11 3.59
N SER A 48 5.33 3.40 3.86
CA SER A 48 6.24 3.86 4.91
C SER A 48 5.55 4.85 5.84
N TRP A 49 5.50 4.53 7.14
CA TRP A 49 5.00 5.46 8.15
C TRP A 49 5.93 6.65 8.40
N GLU A 50 7.25 6.46 8.26
CA GLU A 50 8.24 7.52 8.49
C GLU A 50 8.73 8.18 7.18
N GLY A 51 8.06 7.89 6.06
CA GLY A 51 8.37 8.45 4.75
C GLY A 51 9.53 7.77 4.01
N PHE A 52 9.95 8.37 2.90
CA PHE A 52 10.97 7.85 1.99
C PHE A 52 12.18 8.80 1.91
N LYS A 53 13.39 8.24 1.85
CA LYS A 53 14.61 9.00 1.61
C LYS A 53 14.58 9.67 0.22
N GLY A 54 15.20 10.84 0.08
CA GLY A 54 15.19 11.64 -1.16
C GLY A 54 15.64 10.86 -2.40
N SER A 55 16.63 9.97 -2.25
CA SER A 55 17.15 9.12 -3.33
C SER A 55 16.09 8.20 -3.96
N ILE A 56 15.07 7.78 -3.20
CA ILE A 56 13.94 7.00 -3.76
C ILE A 56 13.05 7.88 -4.65
N LYS A 57 12.88 9.16 -4.30
CA LYS A 57 12.02 10.08 -5.07
C LYS A 57 12.63 10.38 -6.45
N GLU A 58 13.95 10.31 -6.58
CA GLU A 58 14.66 10.45 -7.85
C GLU A 58 14.48 9.20 -8.73
N GLU A 59 14.70 8.00 -8.18
CA GLU A 59 14.51 6.74 -8.92
C GLU A 59 13.05 6.47 -9.30
N LYS A 60 12.10 7.02 -8.53
CA LYS A 60 10.69 7.03 -8.90
C LYS A 60 10.50 7.46 -10.35
N LYS A 61 11.24 8.49 -10.81
CA LYS A 61 11.11 9.05 -12.17
C LYS A 61 11.46 8.06 -13.29
N ASN A 62 12.29 7.04 -13.02
CA ASN A 62 12.71 6.05 -14.03
C ASN A 62 11.82 4.79 -14.07
N GLU A 63 11.28 4.32 -12.94
CA GLU A 63 10.63 3.01 -12.82
C GLU A 63 9.13 3.07 -12.44
N PHE A 64 8.46 4.17 -12.80
CA PHE A 64 7.16 4.58 -12.24
C PHE A 64 5.94 3.66 -12.50
N PHE A 65 6.02 2.64 -13.36
CA PHE A 65 4.79 1.94 -13.78
C PHE A 65 4.33 0.80 -12.87
N ALA A 66 5.25 0.10 -12.19
CA ALA A 66 4.88 -1.12 -11.46
C ALA A 66 4.74 -0.92 -9.95
N ILE A 67 5.37 0.08 -9.34
CA ILE A 67 5.43 0.24 -7.87
C ILE A 67 4.91 1.61 -7.43
N ARG A 68 3.88 1.62 -6.57
CA ARG A 68 3.44 2.82 -5.85
C ARG A 68 4.10 2.92 -4.49
N LEU A 69 4.35 4.15 -4.07
CA LEU A 69 4.87 4.51 -2.75
C LEU A 69 3.77 5.24 -2.01
N TRP A 70 3.41 4.79 -0.82
CA TRP A 70 2.50 5.49 0.08
C TRP A 70 3.24 5.93 1.34
N GLU A 71 3.24 7.24 1.57
CA GLU A 71 3.58 7.78 2.88
C GLU A 71 2.38 7.68 3.84
N GLN A 72 2.60 7.90 5.14
CA GLN A 72 1.55 7.89 6.17
C GLN A 72 0.29 8.66 5.74
N LYS A 73 0.47 9.86 5.16
CA LYS A 73 -0.64 10.71 4.75
C LYS A 73 -1.52 10.03 3.69
N GLU A 74 -0.91 9.47 2.64
CA GLU A 74 -1.63 8.79 1.56
C GLU A 74 -2.39 7.57 2.07
N LEU A 75 -1.78 6.79 2.97
CA LEU A 75 -2.43 5.65 3.60
C LEU A 75 -3.67 6.08 4.38
N VAL A 76 -3.56 7.11 5.21
CA VAL A 76 -4.67 7.62 6.02
C VAL A 76 -5.77 8.22 5.13
N GLU A 77 -5.40 9.02 4.12
CA GLU A 77 -6.37 9.63 3.20
C GLU A 77 -7.18 8.58 2.43
N GLU A 78 -6.52 7.59 1.83
CA GLU A 78 -7.20 6.52 1.10
C GLU A 78 -8.01 5.62 2.04
N PHE A 79 -7.51 5.34 3.25
CA PHE A 79 -8.28 4.60 4.26
C PHE A 79 -9.57 5.33 4.64
N LEU A 80 -9.50 6.63 4.97
CA LEU A 80 -10.67 7.43 5.35
C LEU A 80 -11.68 7.54 4.21
N LYS A 81 -11.19 7.77 2.98
CA LYS A 81 -12.03 7.85 1.78
C LYS A 81 -12.82 6.58 1.50
N HIS A 82 -12.23 5.42 1.81
CA HIS A 82 -12.86 4.12 1.58
C HIS A 82 -13.48 3.52 2.84
N TYR A 83 -13.38 4.17 4.00
CA TYR A 83 -13.81 3.64 5.28
C TYR A 83 -15.26 3.15 5.28
N HIS A 84 -16.17 3.88 4.62
CA HIS A 84 -17.58 3.49 4.52
C HIS A 84 -17.80 2.15 3.80
N LYS A 85 -16.89 1.76 2.89
CA LYS A 85 -16.94 0.52 2.11
C LYS A 85 -16.20 -0.64 2.77
N LEU A 86 -15.53 -0.42 3.90
CA LEU A 86 -14.84 -1.48 4.63
C LEU A 86 -15.83 -2.39 5.37
N ASP A 87 -15.40 -3.63 5.59
CA ASP A 87 -16.14 -4.62 6.36
C ASP A 87 -16.36 -4.17 7.82
N GLU A 88 -17.43 -4.70 8.43
CA GLU A 88 -17.79 -4.33 9.81
C GLU A 88 -16.73 -4.74 10.82
N GLU A 89 -16.01 -5.85 10.57
CA GLU A 89 -14.88 -6.29 11.40
C GLU A 89 -13.77 -5.24 11.45
N ILE A 90 -13.36 -4.70 10.29
CA ILE A 90 -12.31 -3.67 10.20
C ILE A 90 -12.78 -2.36 10.83
N LYS A 91 -14.05 -1.99 10.65
CA LYS A 91 -14.66 -0.81 11.30
C LYS A 91 -14.71 -0.94 12.82
N SER A 92 -14.85 -2.17 13.34
CA SER A 92 -14.83 -2.44 14.77
C SER A 92 -13.43 -2.35 15.37
N GLU A 93 -12.40 -2.78 14.64
CA GLU A 93 -11.00 -2.65 15.05
C GLU A 93 -10.52 -1.18 15.05
N ILE A 94 -10.99 -0.39 14.08
CA ILE A 94 -10.59 1.02 13.91
C ILE A 94 -11.84 1.91 13.85
N PRO A 95 -12.56 2.11 14.97
CA PRO A 95 -13.75 2.94 14.97
C PRO A 95 -13.38 4.41 14.77
N LEU A 96 -13.76 4.99 13.63
CA LEU A 96 -13.61 6.43 13.40
C LEU A 96 -14.52 7.21 14.34
N LYS A 97 -13.91 7.98 15.25
CA LYS A 97 -14.62 9.05 15.96
C LYS A 97 -14.70 10.27 15.03
N GLN A 98 -15.89 10.58 14.53
CA GLN A 98 -16.15 11.86 13.90
C GLN A 98 -16.17 12.95 14.99
N ILE A 99 -15.17 13.82 14.98
CA ILE A 99 -15.15 15.02 15.82
C ILE A 99 -15.78 16.14 15.00
N LEU A 100 -17.04 16.49 15.30
CA LEU A 100 -17.71 17.65 14.74
C LEU A 100 -17.14 18.90 15.42
N ILE A 101 -16.35 19.68 14.68
CA ILE A 101 -15.89 20.99 15.13
C ILE A 101 -16.96 22.00 14.73
N TYR A 102 -17.75 22.48 15.68
CA TYR A 102 -18.65 23.62 15.47
C TYR A 102 -17.82 24.91 15.65
N PHE A 103 -17.84 25.78 14.63
CA PHE A 103 -17.32 27.15 14.68
C PHE A 103 -18.43 28.13 15.04
#